data_AF-A0A0F9PPV2-F1
#
_entry.id   AF-A0A0F9PPV2-F1
#
_cell.length_a   1.000
_cell.length_b   1.000
_cell.length_c   1.000
_cell.angle_alpha   90.00
_cell.angle_beta   90.00
_cell.angle_gamma   90.00
#
_symmetry.space_group_name_H-M   'P 1'
#
loop_
_entity.id
_entity.type
_entity.pdbx_description
1 polymer ?
#
loop_
_entity_poly.entity_id
_entity_poly.type
_entity_poly.pdbx_seq_one_letter_code
_entity_poly.pdbx_strand_id
1 'polypeptide(L)'
;MSKLTPQQFQEKHARRLKGAVNDIKEGIDRVTENPCEKAAAKQDKMLTNLTAAVQSGKWAAGLKRVDLATWKQKARDIGVNRIAAGIDGAKDKVIKFAEELLPHIDREQAKLAGMPDVTLDDNINRMTSFVRGMANFKRSS
;
A
#
# COMPACT_ATOMS: atom_id res chain seq x y z
N MET A 1 24.00 -6.06 -31.89
CA MET A 1 23.10 -7.11 -31.36
C MET A 1 23.45 -7.37 -29.90
N SER A 2 22.45 -7.56 -29.03
CA SER A 2 22.71 -7.96 -27.63
C SER A 2 23.39 -9.34 -27.64
N LYS A 3 24.53 -9.49 -26.96
CA LYS A 3 25.37 -10.71 -26.99
C LYS A 3 24.82 -11.85 -26.11
N LEU A 4 23.64 -11.70 -25.50
CA LEU A 4 23.07 -12.64 -24.53
C LEU A 4 21.65 -13.03 -24.94
N THR A 5 21.26 -14.27 -24.63
CA THR A 5 19.86 -14.67 -24.63
C THR A 5 19.12 -14.09 -23.41
N PRO A 6 17.77 -14.02 -23.43
CA PRO A 6 16.99 -13.58 -22.27
C PRO A 6 17.28 -14.40 -21.00
N GLN A 7 17.49 -15.72 -21.14
CA GLN A 7 17.84 -16.61 -20.03
C GLN A 7 19.22 -16.26 -19.46
N GLN A 8 20.23 -16.12 -20.32
CA GLN A 8 21.57 -15.72 -19.92
C GLN A 8 21.59 -14.33 -19.25
N PHE A 9 20.72 -13.42 -19.70
CA PHE A 9 20.53 -12.12 -19.07
C PHE A 9 19.94 -12.26 -17.66
N GLN A 10 18.84 -13.03 -17.51
CA GLN A 10 18.18 -13.23 -16.21
C GLN A 10 19.10 -13.92 -15.20
N GLU A 11 19.83 -14.95 -15.62
CA GLU A 11 20.78 -15.68 -14.76
C GLU A 11 21.91 -14.78 -14.28
N LYS A 12 22.51 -14.00 -15.20
CA LYS A 12 23.56 -13.04 -14.85
C LYS A 12 23.03 -11.97 -13.88
N HIS A 13 21.85 -11.43 -14.14
CA HIS A 13 21.20 -10.44 -13.29
C HIS A 13 20.93 -11.01 -11.89
N ALA A 14 20.29 -12.18 -11.80
CA ALA A 14 19.96 -12.82 -10.54
C ALA A 14 21.20 -13.19 -9.72
N ARG A 15 22.24 -13.74 -10.36
CA ARG A 15 23.51 -14.07 -9.69
C ARG A 15 24.16 -12.83 -9.08
N ARG A 16 24.24 -11.74 -9.85
CA ARG A 16 24.85 -10.49 -9.37
C ARG A 16 24.05 -9.84 -8.26
N LEU A 17 22.73 -9.74 -8.42
CA LEU A 17 21.88 -9.08 -7.42
C LEU A 17 21.86 -9.83 -6.09
N LYS A 18 21.79 -11.18 -6.13
CA LYS A 18 21.87 -12.00 -4.92
C LYS A 18 23.24 -11.90 -4.23
N GLY A 19 24.33 -11.79 -5.01
CA GLY A 19 25.68 -11.60 -4.46
C GLY A 19 25.90 -10.23 -3.82
N ALA A 20 25.16 -9.20 -4.24
CA ALA A 20 25.32 -7.82 -3.79
C ALA A 20 24.46 -7.44 -2.56
N VAL A 21 23.85 -8.41 -1.85
CA VAL A 21 22.92 -8.11 -0.73
C VAL A 21 23.60 -7.30 0.38
N ASN A 22 24.87 -7.57 0.70
CA ASN A 22 25.60 -6.80 1.72
C ASN A 22 25.94 -5.40 1.24
N ASP A 23 26.45 -5.23 0.01
CA ASP A 23 26.70 -3.92 -0.58
C ASP A 23 25.44 -3.05 -0.61
N ILE A 24 24.27 -3.66 -0.86
CA ILE A 24 22.97 -2.96 -0.82
C ILE A 24 22.65 -2.48 0.59
N LYS A 25 22.85 -3.32 1.62
CA LYS A 25 22.64 -2.92 3.02
C LYS A 25 23.55 -1.76 3.40
N GLU A 26 24.83 -1.87 3.11
CA GLU A 26 25.80 -0.80 3.36
C GLU A 26 25.45 0.49 2.61
N GLY A 27 24.96 0.38 1.37
CA GLY A 27 24.50 1.52 0.59
C GLY A 27 23.29 2.20 1.22
N ILE A 28 22.35 1.42 1.78
CA ILE A 28 21.19 1.95 2.53
C ILE A 28 21.67 2.63 3.81
N ASP A 29 22.59 2.02 4.55
CA ASP A 29 23.11 2.57 5.81
C ASP A 29 23.88 3.88 5.62
N ARG A 30 24.40 4.14 4.40
CA ARG A 30 25.06 5.39 4.03
C ARG A 30 24.11 6.52 3.63
N VAL A 31 22.79 6.27 3.53
CA VAL A 31 21.82 7.32 3.20
C VAL A 31 21.68 8.28 4.38
N THR A 32 22.07 9.54 4.19
CA THR A 32 22.06 10.56 5.24
C THR A 32 20.83 11.47 5.23
N GLU A 33 20.03 11.43 4.15
CA GLU A 33 18.86 12.28 3.98
C GLU A 33 17.60 11.42 3.82
N ASN A 34 16.48 11.85 4.41
CA ASN A 34 15.23 11.09 4.36
C ASN A 34 14.69 11.01 2.92
N PRO A 35 14.69 9.81 2.29
CA PRO A 35 14.22 9.66 0.92
C PRO A 35 12.71 9.90 0.79
N CYS A 36 11.92 9.71 1.85
CA CYS A 36 10.47 9.93 1.84
C CYS A 36 10.12 11.41 1.78
N GLU A 37 10.86 12.28 2.46
CA GLU A 37 10.70 13.74 2.37
C GLU A 37 11.03 14.26 0.97
N LYS A 38 12.14 13.77 0.40
CA LYS A 38 12.50 14.09 -1.00
C LYS A 38 11.43 13.65 -1.99
N ALA A 39 10.83 12.47 -1.77
CA ALA A 39 9.73 11.99 -2.60
C ALA A 39 8.47 12.85 -2.44
N ALA A 40 8.11 13.23 -1.21
CA ALA A 40 6.98 14.10 -0.93
C ALA A 40 7.13 15.48 -1.61
N ALA A 41 8.35 16.05 -1.59
CA ALA A 41 8.67 17.29 -2.31
C ALA A 41 8.52 17.21 -3.84
N LYS A 42 8.31 16.00 -4.41
CA LYS A 42 8.09 15.78 -5.84
C LYS A 42 6.66 15.29 -6.16
N GLN A 43 5.69 15.56 -5.28
CA GLN A 43 4.28 15.16 -5.47
C GLN A 43 3.70 15.61 -6.83
N ASP A 44 4.01 16.83 -7.29
CA ASP A 44 3.48 17.34 -8.57
C ASP A 44 4.01 16.52 -9.75
N LYS A 45 5.30 16.18 -9.72
CA LYS A 45 5.91 15.31 -10.72
C LYS A 45 5.26 13.93 -10.72
N MET A 46 4.91 13.38 -9.55
CA MET A 46 4.20 12.10 -9.47
C MET A 46 2.81 12.20 -10.10
N LEU A 47 2.02 13.22 -9.75
CA LEU A 47 0.66 13.41 -10.26
C LEU A 47 0.63 13.61 -11.77
N THR A 48 1.50 14.46 -12.32
CA THR A 48 1.57 14.71 -13.77
C THR A 48 1.91 13.43 -14.53
N ASN A 49 2.92 12.67 -14.08
CA ASN A 49 3.36 11.48 -14.79
C ASN A 49 2.38 10.31 -14.65
N LEU A 50 1.72 10.17 -13.48
CA LEU A 50 0.67 9.17 -13.29
C LEU A 50 -0.52 9.47 -14.21
N THR A 51 -0.98 10.71 -14.24
CA THR A 51 -2.07 11.15 -15.12
C THR A 51 -1.75 10.83 -16.58
N ALA A 52 -0.55 11.19 -17.06
CA ALA A 52 -0.12 10.87 -18.43
C ALA A 52 -0.06 9.35 -18.70
N ALA A 53 0.39 8.55 -17.74
CA ALA A 53 0.45 7.09 -17.87
C ALA A 53 -0.94 6.43 -17.91
N VAL A 54 -1.91 7.00 -17.20
CA VAL A 54 -3.31 6.55 -17.23
C VAL A 54 -3.96 6.97 -18.55
N GLN A 55 -3.85 8.23 -18.94
CA GLN A 55 -4.44 8.78 -20.17
C GLN A 55 -3.89 8.10 -21.43
N SER A 56 -2.60 7.78 -21.47
CA SER A 56 -2.00 7.04 -22.59
C SER A 56 -2.36 5.54 -22.62
N GLY A 57 -3.09 5.02 -21.63
CA GLY A 57 -3.42 3.61 -21.50
C GLY A 57 -2.24 2.70 -21.09
N LYS A 58 -1.02 3.25 -20.94
CA LYS A 58 0.18 2.52 -20.53
C LYS A 58 -0.01 1.78 -19.21
N TRP A 59 -0.68 2.43 -18.26
CA TRP A 59 -0.97 1.84 -16.95
C TRP A 59 -1.90 0.62 -17.07
N ALA A 60 -3.02 0.77 -17.81
CA ALA A 60 -4.00 -0.31 -18.00
C ALA A 60 -3.40 -1.50 -18.77
N ALA A 61 -2.63 -1.24 -19.82
CA ALA A 61 -1.90 -2.27 -20.56
C ALA A 61 -0.89 -3.01 -19.66
N GLY A 62 -0.25 -2.29 -18.73
CA GLY A 62 0.62 -2.86 -17.70
C GLY A 62 -0.07 -3.90 -16.82
N LEU A 63 -1.25 -3.57 -16.31
CA LEU A 63 -2.02 -4.48 -15.46
C LEU A 63 -2.52 -5.72 -16.22
N LYS A 64 -2.96 -5.53 -17.47
CA LYS A 64 -3.50 -6.63 -18.31
C LYS A 64 -2.43 -7.63 -18.78
N ARG A 65 -1.15 -7.35 -18.58
CA ARG A 65 -0.05 -8.30 -18.91
C ARG A 65 0.00 -9.52 -17.98
N VAL A 66 -0.65 -9.47 -16.83
CA VAL A 66 -0.68 -10.58 -15.86
C VAL A 66 -2.07 -11.17 -15.86
N ASP A 67 -2.20 -12.44 -16.24
CA ASP A 67 -3.46 -13.15 -16.16
C ASP A 67 -3.80 -13.58 -14.72
N LEU A 68 -5.06 -13.96 -14.51
CA LEU A 68 -5.56 -14.37 -13.20
C LEU A 68 -4.83 -15.59 -12.63
N ALA A 69 -4.44 -16.54 -13.47
CA ALA A 69 -3.78 -17.77 -13.03
C ALA A 69 -2.37 -17.47 -12.48
N THR A 70 -1.59 -16.70 -13.23
CA THR A 70 -0.26 -16.21 -12.86
C THR A 70 -0.34 -15.39 -11.59
N TRP A 71 -1.33 -14.48 -11.50
CA TRP A 71 -1.53 -13.68 -10.30
C TRP A 71 -1.83 -14.58 -9.07
N LYS A 72 -2.77 -15.52 -9.18
CA LYS A 72 -3.13 -16.43 -8.07
C LYS A 72 -1.92 -17.24 -7.60
N GLN A 73 -1.15 -17.80 -8.53
CA GLN A 73 0.04 -18.57 -8.22
C GLN A 73 1.06 -17.73 -7.46
N LYS A 74 1.44 -16.55 -7.98
CA LYS A 74 2.45 -15.70 -7.34
C LYS A 74 1.97 -15.13 -6.00
N ALA A 75 0.71 -14.72 -5.90
CA ALA A 75 0.12 -14.21 -4.67
C ALA A 75 0.09 -15.29 -3.58
N ARG A 76 -0.38 -16.50 -3.90
CA ARG A 76 -0.46 -17.62 -2.96
C ARG A 76 0.92 -18.15 -2.56
N ASP A 77 1.74 -18.52 -3.54
CA ASP A 77 2.91 -19.34 -3.29
C ASP A 77 4.13 -18.50 -2.88
N ILE A 78 4.13 -17.20 -3.16
CA ILE A 78 5.23 -16.28 -2.82
C ILE A 78 4.74 -15.16 -1.89
N GLY A 79 3.61 -14.52 -2.22
CA GLY A 79 3.09 -13.38 -1.46
C GLY A 79 2.72 -13.74 -0.02
N VAL A 80 1.90 -14.77 0.17
CA VAL A 80 1.42 -15.20 1.49
C VAL A 80 2.58 -15.53 2.45
N ASN A 81 3.62 -16.18 1.94
CA ASN A 81 4.80 -16.55 2.74
C ASN A 81 5.58 -15.35 3.30
N ARG A 82 5.35 -14.13 2.79
CA ARG A 82 5.97 -12.89 3.30
C ARG A 82 5.09 -12.13 4.29
N ILE A 83 3.82 -12.50 4.45
CA ILE A 83 2.86 -11.77 5.30
C ILE A 83 3.29 -11.83 6.77
N ALA A 84 3.71 -13.00 7.28
CA ALA A 84 4.08 -13.16 8.69
C ALA A 84 5.22 -12.21 9.11
N ALA A 85 6.33 -12.21 8.37
CA ALA A 85 7.43 -11.28 8.65
C ALA A 85 7.01 -9.80 8.51
N GLY A 86 6.12 -9.50 7.56
CA GLY A 86 5.59 -8.16 7.36
C GLY A 86 4.68 -7.69 8.50
N ILE A 87 3.79 -8.54 9.01
CA ILE A 87 2.86 -8.18 10.09
C ILE A 87 3.61 -8.00 11.40
N ASP A 88 4.55 -8.89 11.71
CA ASP A 88 5.36 -8.80 12.93
C ASP A 88 6.25 -7.55 12.90
N GLY A 89 6.91 -7.28 11.77
CA GLY A 89 7.73 -6.09 11.59
C GLY A 89 6.94 -4.77 11.57
N ALA A 90 5.64 -4.81 11.25
CA ALA A 90 4.77 -3.63 11.22
C ALA A 90 3.92 -3.45 12.49
N LYS A 91 4.08 -4.32 13.51
CA LYS A 91 3.26 -4.33 14.74
C LYS A 91 3.06 -2.95 15.35
N ASP A 92 4.13 -2.22 15.61
CA ASP A 92 4.05 -0.91 16.27
C ASP A 92 3.33 0.14 15.42
N LYS A 93 3.46 0.07 14.09
CA LYS A 93 2.73 0.95 13.17
C LYS A 93 1.23 0.69 13.23
N VAL A 94 0.82 -0.57 13.35
CA VAL A 94 -0.59 -0.96 13.47
C VAL A 94 -1.14 -0.54 14.83
N ILE A 95 -0.40 -0.74 15.92
CA ILE A 95 -0.78 -0.29 17.26
C ILE A 95 -1.02 1.23 17.27
N LYS A 96 -0.07 2.03 16.78
CA LYS A 96 -0.21 3.49 16.70
C LYS A 96 -1.43 3.93 15.88
N PHE A 97 -1.69 3.26 14.76
CA PHE A 97 -2.89 3.53 13.98
C PHE A 97 -4.17 3.21 14.76
N ALA A 98 -4.20 2.08 15.48
CA ALA A 98 -5.35 1.68 16.29
C ALA A 98 -5.59 2.60 17.49
N GLU A 99 -4.52 3.11 18.12
CA GLU A 99 -4.60 4.11 19.20
C GLU A 99 -5.33 5.39 18.77
N GLU A 100 -5.29 5.75 17.49
CA GLU A 100 -6.03 6.90 16.95
C GLU A 100 -7.40 6.52 16.40
N LEU A 101 -7.50 5.38 15.71
CA LEU A 101 -8.71 4.92 15.05
C LEU A 101 -9.79 4.52 16.05
N LEU A 102 -9.44 3.72 17.07
CA LEU A 102 -10.42 3.16 18.00
C LEU A 102 -11.17 4.25 18.78
N PRO A 103 -10.51 5.28 19.35
CA PRO A 103 -11.23 6.39 19.98
C PRO A 103 -12.10 7.19 19.01
N HIS A 104 -11.75 7.26 17.72
CA HIS A 104 -12.62 7.88 16.72
C HIS A 104 -13.88 7.04 16.49
N ILE A 105 -13.74 5.71 16.36
CA ILE A 105 -14.88 4.79 16.27
C ILE A 105 -15.78 4.94 17.50
N ASP A 106 -15.23 4.94 18.71
CA ASP A 106 -16.00 5.07 19.95
C ASP A 106 -16.81 6.37 19.99
N ARG A 107 -16.21 7.49 19.56
CA ARG A 107 -16.92 8.78 19.46
C ARG A 107 -18.06 8.75 18.45
N GLU A 108 -17.87 8.14 17.29
CA GLU A 108 -18.93 8.03 16.29
C GLU A 108 -20.04 7.09 16.78
N GLN A 109 -19.71 5.96 17.41
CA GLN A 109 -20.69 5.04 18.02
C GLN A 109 -21.51 5.73 19.13
N ALA A 110 -20.89 6.56 19.97
CA ALA A 110 -21.58 7.31 21.01
C ALA A 110 -22.64 8.28 20.41
N LYS A 111 -22.38 8.87 19.23
CA LYS A 111 -23.38 9.69 18.53
C LYS A 111 -24.56 8.86 18.05
N LEU A 112 -24.30 7.65 17.54
CA LEU A 112 -25.37 6.75 17.10
C LEU A 112 -26.26 6.34 18.28
N ALA A 113 -25.72 6.16 19.47
CA ALA A 113 -26.53 5.81 20.65
C ALA A 113 -27.67 6.80 20.93
N GLY A 114 -27.54 8.06 20.52
CA GLY A 114 -28.60 9.07 20.64
C GLY A 114 -29.56 9.16 19.45
N MET A 115 -29.38 8.35 18.40
CA MET A 115 -30.24 8.35 17.22
C MET A 115 -31.39 7.33 17.38
N PRO A 116 -32.59 7.60 16.83
CA PRO A 116 -33.64 6.60 16.70
C PRO A 116 -33.15 5.34 15.96
N ASP A 117 -33.73 4.18 16.26
CA ASP A 117 -33.40 2.88 15.66
C ASP A 117 -34.63 1.97 15.40
N VAL A 118 -35.83 2.53 15.49
CA VAL A 118 -37.10 1.77 15.48
C VAL A 118 -37.50 1.38 14.06
N THR A 119 -37.25 2.24 13.08
CA THR A 119 -37.66 2.02 11.68
C THR A 119 -36.47 1.64 10.79
N LEU A 120 -36.77 1.18 9.56
CA LEU A 120 -35.74 0.97 8.54
C LEU A 120 -35.00 2.28 8.22
N ASP A 121 -35.73 3.39 8.10
CA ASP A 121 -35.15 4.69 7.77
C ASP A 121 -34.24 5.20 8.90
N ASP A 122 -34.60 4.95 10.16
CA ASP A 122 -33.74 5.23 11.31
C ASP A 122 -32.41 4.47 11.22
N ASN A 123 -32.47 3.18 10.89
CA ASN A 123 -31.29 2.35 10.73
C ASN A 123 -30.41 2.77 9.53
N ILE A 124 -31.03 3.18 8.42
CA ILE A 124 -30.30 3.76 7.26
C ILE A 124 -29.59 5.05 7.66
N ASN A 125 -30.26 5.91 8.44
CA ASN A 125 -29.69 7.17 8.92
C ASN A 125 -28.51 6.93 9.87
N ARG A 126 -28.59 5.95 10.79
CA ARG A 126 -27.49 5.55 11.67
C ARG A 126 -26.28 5.07 10.88
N MET A 127 -26.49 4.15 9.94
CA MET A 127 -25.42 3.62 9.09
C MET A 127 -24.74 4.74 8.29
N THR A 128 -25.52 5.60 7.64
CA THR A 128 -25.00 6.72 6.84
C THR A 128 -24.23 7.71 7.71
N SER A 129 -24.70 7.97 8.93
CA SER A 129 -24.03 8.85 9.89
C SER A 129 -22.68 8.30 10.32
N PHE A 130 -22.59 7.01 10.63
CA PHE A 130 -21.33 6.36 10.96
C PHE A 130 -20.34 6.40 9.79
N VAL A 131 -20.77 6.08 8.58
CA VAL A 131 -19.92 6.10 7.38
C VAL A 131 -19.38 7.51 7.12
N ARG A 132 -20.22 8.55 7.24
CA ARG A 132 -19.79 9.94 7.13
C ARG A 132 -18.83 10.35 8.25
N GLY A 133 -19.07 9.89 9.48
CA GLY A 133 -18.17 10.09 10.62
C GLY A 133 -16.79 9.51 10.33
N MET A 134 -16.72 8.24 9.96
CA MET A 134 -15.48 7.54 9.61
C MET A 134 -14.74 8.18 8.42
N ALA A 135 -15.45 8.74 7.44
CA ALA A 135 -14.84 9.45 6.32
C ALA A 135 -14.06 10.72 6.74
N ASN A 136 -14.37 11.27 7.92
CA ASN A 136 -13.67 12.42 8.49
C ASN A 136 -12.46 12.02 9.35
N PHE A 137 -12.22 10.73 9.57
CA PHE A 137 -11.03 10.28 10.28
C PHE A 137 -9.77 10.73 9.53
N LYS A 138 -8.87 11.43 10.24
CA LYS A 138 -7.55 11.81 9.76
C LYS A 138 -6.54 11.43 10.82
N ARG A 139 -5.52 10.68 10.41
CA ARG A 139 -4.41 10.32 11.28
C ARG A 139 -3.53 11.55 11.52
N SER A 140 -3.02 11.69 12.73
CA SER A 140 -1.93 12.63 13.02
C SER A 140 -0.67 12.22 12.24
N SER A 141 0.04 13.24 11.73
CA SER A 141 1.16 13.09 10.80
C SER A 141 2.42 12.64 11.53
#